data_AF-A0A643J088-F1
#
_entry.id   AF-A0A643J088-F1
#
_cell.length_a   1.000
_cell.length_b   1.000
_cell.length_c   1.000
_cell.angle_alpha   90.00
_cell.angle_beta   90.00
_cell.angle_gamma   90.00
#
_symmetry.space_group_name_H-M   'P 1'
#
loop_
_entity.id
_entity.type
_entity.pdbx_description
1 polymer ?
#
loop_
_entity_poly.entity_id
_entity_poly.type
_entity_poly.pdbx_seq_one_letter_code
_entity_poly.pdbx_strand_id
1 'polypeptide(L)'
;PPHQHWTVRCLQGQPAAPRAEVIGARGPFSLDGERALFERLACDVLVSKNSGSQATEPKLQVAREMGLPVLVLARPPLPPADREFADGEALLAAIRDWESA
;
A
#
# COMPACT_ATOMS: atom_id res chain seq x y z
N PRO A 1 -21.24 -0.09 2.86
CA PRO A 1 -22.67 -0.53 2.86
C PRO A 1 -23.03 -1.46 4.02
N PRO A 2 -24.31 -1.58 4.40
CA PRO A 2 -24.78 -2.38 5.55
C PRO A 2 -24.50 -3.89 5.48
N HIS A 3 -24.01 -4.42 4.35
CA HIS A 3 -23.60 -5.81 4.17
C HIS A 3 -22.06 -6.01 4.16
N GLN A 4 -21.28 -4.93 4.12
CA GLN A 4 -19.82 -5.01 4.07
C GLN A 4 -19.17 -5.07 5.46
N HIS A 5 -18.23 -6.00 5.63
CA HIS A 5 -17.31 -6.07 6.76
C HIS A 5 -15.92 -5.64 6.28
N TRP A 6 -15.21 -4.87 7.09
CA TRP A 6 -13.92 -4.30 6.71
C TRP A 6 -12.81 -4.81 7.62
N THR A 7 -11.69 -5.20 7.03
CA THR A 7 -10.44 -5.34 7.76
C THR A 7 -9.50 -4.25 7.28
N VAL A 8 -9.10 -3.36 8.19
CA VAL A 8 -8.20 -2.25 7.87
C VAL A 8 -6.86 -2.55 8.51
N ARG A 9 -5.79 -2.66 7.71
CA ARG A 9 -4.43 -2.73 8.22
C ARG A 9 -3.74 -1.40 8.09
N CYS A 10 -3.30 -0.83 9.21
CA CYS A 10 -2.60 0.45 9.27
C CYS A 10 -1.47 0.42 10.31
N LEU A 11 -0.66 1.49 10.40
CA LEU A 11 0.58 1.49 11.20
C LEU A 11 0.36 1.30 12.70
N GLN A 12 -0.83 1.67 13.20
CA GLN A 12 -1.19 1.58 14.61
C GLN A 12 -2.59 1.01 14.73
N GLY A 13 -2.75 0.03 15.62
CA GLY A 13 -4.05 -0.57 15.90
C GLY A 13 -5.03 0.46 16.47
N GLN A 14 -6.30 0.28 16.15
CA GLN A 14 -7.41 1.06 16.69
C GLN A 14 -8.48 0.10 17.22
N PRO A 15 -9.35 0.53 18.14
CA PRO A 15 -10.48 -0.29 18.55
C PRO A 15 -11.34 -0.71 17.35
N ALA A 16 -11.89 -1.93 17.42
CA ALA A 16 -12.83 -2.39 16.41
C ALA A 16 -14.09 -1.52 16.40
N ALA A 17 -14.62 -1.27 15.21
CA ALA A 17 -15.96 -0.72 15.01
C ALA A 17 -16.94 -1.87 14.75
N PRO A 18 -18.26 -1.67 14.87
CA PRO A 18 -19.25 -2.75 14.74
C PRO A 18 -19.15 -3.60 13.47
N ARG A 19 -18.52 -3.07 12.41
CA ARG A 19 -18.36 -3.73 11.10
C ARG A 19 -16.96 -3.57 10.51
N ALA A 20 -15.99 -3.23 11.35
CA ALA A 20 -14.62 -3.11 10.93
C ALA A 20 -13.67 -3.54 12.04
N GLU A 21 -12.70 -4.37 11.72
CA GLU A 21 -11.55 -4.63 12.59
C GLU A 21 -10.31 -3.89 12.07
N VAL A 22 -9.43 -3.51 12.98
CA VAL A 22 -8.21 -2.78 12.66
C VAL A 22 -6.98 -3.57 13.11
N ILE A 23 -6.13 -3.91 12.16
CA ILE A 23 -4.85 -4.57 12.39
C ILE A 23 -3.75 -3.51 12.42
N GLY A 24 -3.12 -3.33 13.57
CA GLY A 24 -1.92 -2.51 13.71
C GLY A 24 -0.69 -3.29 13.28
N ALA A 25 -0.11 -2.98 12.12
CA ALA A 25 1.10 -3.64 11.64
C ALA A 25 1.96 -2.72 10.77
N ARG A 26 3.27 -2.98 10.77
CA ARG A 26 4.23 -2.32 9.88
C ARG A 26 4.98 -3.37 9.08
N GLY A 27 5.19 -3.08 7.81
CA GLY A 27 5.98 -3.93 6.93
C GLY A 27 7.48 -3.88 7.22
N PRO A 28 8.29 -4.64 6.46
CA PRO A 28 7.86 -5.40 5.28
C PRO A 28 6.99 -6.61 5.65
N PHE A 29 5.98 -6.90 4.83
CA PHE A 29 5.16 -8.10 4.98
C PHE A 29 5.73 -9.21 4.11
N SER A 30 5.78 -10.44 4.61
CA SER A 30 6.19 -11.60 3.83
C SER A 30 5.03 -12.13 2.98
N LEU A 31 5.35 -12.80 1.87
CA LEU A 31 4.33 -13.38 1.00
C LEU A 31 3.49 -14.45 1.72
N ASP A 32 4.13 -15.35 2.46
CA ASP A 32 3.42 -16.39 3.20
C ASP A 32 2.57 -15.81 4.35
N GLY A 33 3.04 -14.72 4.98
CA GLY A 33 2.26 -13.99 5.96
C GLY A 33 1.02 -13.34 5.36
N GLU A 34 1.12 -12.80 4.13
CA GLU A 34 -0.05 -12.30 3.40
C GLU A 34 -1.02 -13.42 3.02
N ARG A 35 -0.53 -14.58 2.57
CA ARG A 35 -1.39 -15.73 2.24
C ARG A 35 -2.20 -16.17 3.46
N ALA A 36 -1.52 -16.41 4.58
CA ALA A 36 -2.17 -16.80 5.83
C ALA A 36 -3.18 -15.74 6.30
N LEU A 37 -2.88 -14.45 6.10
CA LEU A 37 -3.81 -13.38 6.42
C LEU A 37 -5.05 -13.41 5.52
N PHE A 38 -4.87 -13.50 4.20
CA PHE A 38 -5.99 -13.51 3.25
C PHE A 38 -6.88 -14.74 3.42
N GLU A 39 -6.29 -15.91 3.67
CA GLU A 39 -7.03 -17.14 3.99
C GLU A 39 -7.85 -16.99 5.27
N ARG A 40 -7.25 -16.43 6.34
CA ARG A 40 -7.95 -16.19 7.61
C ARG A 40 -9.09 -15.18 7.46
N LEU A 41 -8.87 -14.12 6.68
CA LEU A 41 -9.87 -13.07 6.48
C LEU A 41 -10.97 -13.48 5.50
N ALA A 42 -10.69 -14.42 4.59
CA ALA A 42 -11.58 -14.81 3.51
C ALA A 42 -12.16 -13.59 2.77
N CYS A 43 -11.31 -12.62 2.44
CA CYS A 43 -11.76 -11.35 1.88
C CYS A 43 -12.20 -11.49 0.42
N ASP A 44 -13.30 -10.81 0.07
CA ASP A 44 -13.84 -10.82 -1.30
C ASP A 44 -13.18 -9.80 -2.22
N VAL A 45 -12.60 -8.74 -1.65
CA VAL A 45 -12.02 -7.60 -2.38
C VAL A 45 -10.83 -7.03 -1.60
N LEU A 46 -9.74 -6.70 -2.31
CA LEU A 46 -8.64 -5.93 -1.77
C LEU A 46 -8.78 -4.45 -2.18
N VAL A 47 -8.79 -3.55 -1.20
CA VAL A 47 -8.67 -2.11 -1.45
C VAL A 47 -7.27 -1.65 -1.04
N SER A 48 -6.53 -1.02 -1.96
CA SER A 48 -5.16 -0.58 -1.71
C SER A 48 -4.90 0.85 -2.18
N LYS A 49 -4.08 1.57 -1.43
CA LYS A 49 -3.49 2.83 -1.88
C LYS A 49 -2.39 2.56 -2.90
N ASN A 50 -2.28 3.38 -3.95
CA ASN A 50 -1.15 3.37 -4.87
C ASN A 50 0.06 4.12 -4.26
N SER A 51 0.78 3.47 -3.32
CA SER A 51 2.01 4.01 -2.70
C SER A 51 3.23 3.98 -3.63
N GLY A 52 3.20 3.13 -4.67
CA GLY A 52 4.23 3.00 -5.73
C GLY A 52 5.61 2.60 -5.26
N SER A 53 5.72 1.87 -4.16
CA SER A 53 6.92 1.08 -3.89
C SER A 53 7.06 0.00 -4.97
N GLN A 54 8.21 -0.07 -5.64
CA GLN A 54 8.44 -0.96 -6.78
C GLN A 54 8.57 -2.45 -6.43
N ALA A 55 8.74 -2.78 -5.15
CA ALA A 55 8.59 -4.16 -4.70
C ALA A 55 7.13 -4.57 -4.90
N THR A 56 6.87 -5.64 -5.66
CA THR A 56 5.58 -6.33 -5.72
C THR A 56 5.07 -6.50 -4.31
N GLU A 57 4.15 -5.64 -3.89
CA GLU A 57 3.72 -5.63 -2.51
C GLU A 57 2.98 -6.95 -2.27
N PRO A 58 3.40 -7.81 -1.33
CA PRO A 58 2.95 -9.20 -1.32
C PRO A 58 1.42 -9.38 -1.27
N LYS A 59 0.68 -8.39 -0.72
CA LYS A 59 -0.78 -8.32 -0.76
C LYS A 59 -1.38 -8.33 -2.18
N LEU A 60 -0.74 -7.63 -3.12
CA LEU A 60 -1.19 -7.56 -4.53
C LEU A 60 -0.88 -8.87 -5.26
N GLN A 61 0.21 -9.53 -4.90
CA GLN A 61 0.54 -10.84 -5.42
C GLN A 61 -0.47 -11.88 -4.94
N VAL A 62 -0.73 -11.96 -3.63
CA VAL A 62 -1.72 -12.90 -3.06
C VAL A 62 -3.12 -12.65 -3.62
N ALA A 63 -3.55 -11.38 -3.72
CA ALA A 63 -4.84 -11.06 -4.34
C ALA A 63 -4.94 -11.59 -5.78
N ARG A 64 -3.86 -11.47 -6.57
CA ARG A 64 -3.80 -12.01 -7.93
C ARG A 64 -3.85 -13.54 -7.94
N GLU A 65 -3.08 -14.20 -7.07
CA GLU A 65 -3.07 -15.66 -6.94
C GLU A 65 -4.47 -16.21 -6.59
N MET A 66 -5.22 -15.49 -5.76
CA MET A 66 -6.58 -15.84 -5.35
C MET A 66 -7.68 -15.38 -6.30
N GLY A 67 -7.34 -14.66 -7.38
CA GLY A 67 -8.32 -14.12 -8.32
C GLY A 67 -9.23 -13.03 -7.74
N LEU A 68 -8.80 -12.35 -6.67
CA LEU A 68 -9.58 -11.33 -5.99
C LEU A 68 -9.60 -10.02 -6.81
N PRO A 69 -10.76 -9.35 -6.93
CA PRO A 69 -10.82 -7.97 -7.38
C PRO A 69 -9.94 -7.05 -6.52
N VAL A 70 -9.12 -6.22 -7.18
CA VAL A 70 -8.27 -5.23 -6.50
C VAL A 70 -8.70 -3.82 -6.92
N LEU A 71 -9.13 -3.04 -5.94
CA LEU A 71 -9.41 -1.62 -6.11
C LEU A 71 -8.20 -0.82 -5.65
N VAL A 72 -7.50 -0.22 -6.61
CA VAL A 72 -6.36 0.65 -6.34
C VAL A 72 -6.80 2.11 -6.42
N LEU A 73 -6.62 2.86 -5.34
CA LEU A 73 -6.88 4.31 -5.35
C LEU A 73 -5.89 5.00 -6.29
N ALA A 74 -6.42 5.67 -7.32
CA ALA A 74 -5.63 6.45 -8.26
C ALA A 74 -4.82 7.54 -7.54
N ARG A 75 -3.59 7.79 -8.01
CA ARG A 75 -2.80 8.92 -7.50
C ARG A 75 -3.49 10.23 -7.89
N PRO A 76 -3.63 11.18 -6.97
CA PRO A 76 -4.11 12.50 -7.34
C PRO A 76 -3.10 13.18 -8.28
N PRO A 77 -3.55 14.13 -9.12
CA PRO A 77 -2.62 15.01 -9.82
C PRO A 77 -1.81 15.80 -8.78
N LEU A 78 -0.50 15.91 -9.02
CA LEU A 78 0.39 16.72 -8.20
C LEU A 78 0.56 18.11 -8.86
N PRO A 79 0.81 19.18 -8.07
CA PRO A 79 1.25 20.45 -8.63
C PRO A 79 2.52 20.26 -9.46
N PRO A 80 2.75 21.07 -10.50
CA PRO A 80 3.99 21.01 -11.27
C PRO A 80 5.18 21.31 -10.37
N ALA A 81 6.28 20.59 -10.58
CA ALA A 81 7.56 20.84 -9.96
C ALA A 81 8.57 21.26 -11.03
N ASP A 82 9.52 22.12 -10.68
CA ASP A 82 10.61 22.50 -11.60
C ASP A 82 11.48 21.30 -11.98
N ARG A 83 11.58 20.31 -11.07
CA ARG A 83 12.36 19.08 -11.23
C ARG A 83 11.66 17.92 -10.52
N GLU A 84 11.65 16.75 -11.15
CA GLU A 84 11.14 15.50 -10.60
C GLU A 84 12.22 14.41 -10.68
N PHE A 85 12.24 13.51 -9.69
CA PHE A 85 13.25 12.44 -9.60
C PHE A 85 12.56 11.11 -9.31
N ALA A 86 12.99 10.04 -9.99
CA ALA A 86 12.46 8.70 -9.82
C ALA A 86 13.17 7.90 -8.72
N ASP A 87 14.36 8.33 -8.32
CA ASP A 87 15.22 7.66 -7.35
C ASP A 87 16.07 8.66 -6.56
N GLY A 88 16.59 8.20 -5.42
CA GLY A 88 17.36 9.04 -4.52
C GLY A 88 18.77 9.38 -5.03
N GLU A 89 19.35 8.58 -5.91
CA GLU A 89 20.68 8.83 -6.46
C GLU A 89 20.66 10.03 -7.41
N ALA A 90 19.67 10.05 -8.32
CA ALA A 90 19.42 11.19 -9.21
C ALA A 90 19.14 12.48 -8.42
N LEU A 91 18.38 12.40 -7.33
CA LEU A 91 18.13 13.54 -6.45
C LEU A 91 19.42 14.02 -5.77
N LEU A 92 20.24 13.10 -5.25
CA LEU A 92 21.50 13.46 -4.57
C LEU A 92 22.50 14.12 -5.52
N ALA A 93 22.63 13.62 -6.74
CA ALA A 93 23.46 14.25 -7.77
C ALA A 93 22.98 15.68 -8.06
N ALA A 94 21.66 15.85 -8.24
CA ALA A 94 21.04 17.14 -8.49
C ALA A 94 21.25 18.19 -7.38
N ILE A 95 21.27 17.75 -6.11
CA ILE A 95 21.54 18.61 -4.96
C ILE A 95 23.00 19.05 -4.97
N ARG A 96 23.94 18.13 -5.21
CA ARG A 96 25.38 18.43 -5.25
C ARG A 96 25.72 19.44 -6.35
N ASP A 97 25.15 19.26 -7.54
CA ASP A 97 25.34 20.19 -8.65
C ASP A 97 24.82 21.59 -8.30
N TRP A 98 23.68 21.67 -7.60
CA TRP A 98 23.09 22.92 -7.16
C TRP A 98 23.93 23.66 -6.12
N GLU A 99 24.54 22.96 -5.15
CA GLU A 99 25.41 23.56 -4.14
C GLU A 99 26.74 24.07 -4.71
N SER A 100 27.17 23.52 -5.86
CA SER A 100 28.42 23.90 -6.53
C SER A 100 28.30 25.06 -7.52
N ALA A 101 27.06 25.52 -7.79
CA ALA A 101 26.73 26.62 -8.70
C ALA A 101 26.57 27.95 -7.96
#